data_AF-A0A8T0I335-F1
#
_entry.id   AF-A0A8T0I335-F1
#
_cell.length_a   1.000
_cell.length_b   1.000
_cell.length_c   1.000
_cell.angle_alpha   90.00
_cell.angle_beta   90.00
_cell.angle_gamma   90.00
#
_symmetry.space_group_name_H-M   'P 1'
#
loop_
_entity.id
_entity.type
_entity.pdbx_description
1 polymer ?
#
loop_
_entity_poly.entity_id
_entity_poly.type
_entity_poly.pdbx_seq_one_letter_code
_entity_poly.pdbx_strand_id
1 'polypeptide(L)'
;MSRAVHVVQDDVETADPWLLNPSEDTKQVVKALATAYEQSEYAIATRTKITEILSKSSDIRGLSKGNKGQASFLLQCMTLTKRSFVNMARDPGYYWFRLAIFTLCGLSLGSIFWRVGQHFISIVARGASLVFSAGLLTFMSIVGFPSFVEDMKVFRHERLSGHYGVVAFVVGNSLASIPFLFLIALLSGTLVYFMAHLHPGFGHYAFYILTLFAASLCVEGLMMAICSVVGRNYLLGIIVGASVQVRDHDHHRNYCQHSPLFSE
;
A
#
# COMPACT_ATOMS: atom_id res chain seq x y z
N MET A 1 -32.21 13.98 -40.52
CA MET A 1 -32.20 12.69 -39.80
C MET A 1 -33.21 11.70 -40.37
N SER A 2 -34.51 12.06 -40.49
CA SER A 2 -35.54 11.17 -41.08
C SER A 2 -35.15 10.57 -42.44
N ARG A 3 -34.64 11.38 -43.36
CA ARG A 3 -34.33 10.93 -44.73
C ARG A 3 -33.13 9.96 -44.83
N ALA A 4 -32.14 10.07 -43.95
CA ALA A 4 -30.97 9.17 -43.94
C ALA A 4 -31.27 7.86 -43.22
N VAL A 5 -32.14 7.90 -42.20
CA VAL A 5 -32.65 6.70 -41.54
C VAL A 5 -33.52 5.89 -42.50
N HIS A 6 -34.38 6.54 -43.30
CA HIS A 6 -35.16 5.84 -44.34
C HIS A 6 -34.27 5.19 -45.42
N VAL A 7 -33.24 5.89 -45.92
CA VAL A 7 -32.33 5.31 -46.94
C VAL A 7 -31.55 4.10 -46.40
N VAL A 8 -31.04 4.16 -45.17
CA VAL A 8 -30.33 3.02 -44.55
C VAL A 8 -31.28 1.86 -44.22
N GLN A 9 -32.54 2.16 -43.88
CA GLN A 9 -33.57 1.16 -43.64
C GLN A 9 -33.93 0.42 -44.95
N ASP A 10 -34.10 1.17 -46.05
CA ASP A 10 -34.43 0.62 -47.37
C ASP A 10 -33.27 -0.26 -47.93
N ASP A 11 -32.02 0.12 -47.68
CA ASP A 11 -30.83 -0.64 -48.12
C ASP A 11 -30.62 -1.94 -47.31
N VAL A 12 -31.05 -1.98 -46.04
CA VAL A 12 -30.97 -3.17 -45.17
C VAL A 12 -32.14 -4.13 -45.43
N GLU A 13 -33.30 -3.62 -45.81
CA GLU A 13 -34.52 -4.41 -46.03
C GLU A 13 -34.54 -5.09 -47.42
N THR A 14 -33.71 -4.61 -48.37
CA THR A 14 -33.59 -5.13 -49.74
C THR A 14 -32.49 -6.20 -49.92
N ALA A 15 -31.72 -6.53 -48.87
CA ALA A 15 -30.62 -7.50 -48.93
C ALA A 15 -31.09 -8.95 -48.68
N ASP A 16 -30.66 -9.90 -49.52
CA ASP A 16 -31.00 -11.32 -49.39
C ASP A 16 -30.55 -11.92 -48.04
N PRO A 17 -31.46 -12.51 -47.23
CA PRO A 17 -31.17 -12.96 -45.87
C PRO A 17 -30.02 -13.98 -45.71
N TRP A 18 -29.63 -14.67 -46.78
CA TRP A 18 -28.62 -15.74 -46.78
C TRP A 18 -27.22 -15.27 -47.22
N LEU A 19 -27.05 -14.01 -47.64
CA LEU A 19 -25.79 -13.41 -48.08
C LEU A 19 -25.24 -12.34 -47.11
N LEU A 20 -25.96 -12.06 -46.02
CA LEU A 20 -25.57 -11.07 -45.02
C LEU A 20 -24.39 -11.57 -44.17
N ASN A 21 -23.26 -10.87 -44.25
CA ASN A 21 -22.13 -11.08 -43.34
C ASN A 21 -22.26 -10.04 -42.21
N PRO A 22 -22.74 -10.43 -41.01
CA PRO A 22 -23.25 -9.48 -40.02
C PRO A 22 -22.23 -8.42 -39.59
N SER A 23 -20.94 -8.75 -39.70
CA SER A 23 -19.83 -7.87 -39.31
C SER A 23 -19.50 -6.79 -40.34
N GLU A 24 -19.79 -6.99 -41.63
CA GLU A 24 -19.53 -6.00 -42.68
C GLU A 24 -20.70 -5.02 -42.80
N ASP A 25 -21.93 -5.50 -42.71
CA ASP A 25 -23.13 -4.66 -42.75
C ASP A 25 -23.21 -3.74 -41.53
N THR A 26 -22.87 -4.24 -40.34
CA THR A 26 -22.80 -3.39 -39.13
C THR A 26 -21.80 -2.24 -39.28
N LYS A 27 -20.66 -2.48 -39.94
CA LYS A 27 -19.66 -1.43 -40.20
C LYS A 27 -20.20 -0.40 -41.19
N GLN A 28 -20.93 -0.82 -42.22
CA GLN A 28 -21.55 0.08 -43.20
C GLN A 28 -22.63 0.94 -42.56
N VAL A 29 -23.50 0.36 -41.73
CA VAL A 29 -24.53 1.09 -40.98
C VAL A 29 -23.91 2.09 -40.01
N VAL A 30 -22.87 1.71 -39.26
CA VAL A 30 -22.15 2.64 -38.36
C VAL A 30 -21.54 3.79 -39.14
N LYS A 31 -20.97 3.52 -40.33
CA LYS A 31 -20.37 4.56 -41.18
C LYS A 31 -21.43 5.51 -41.74
N ALA A 32 -22.57 4.98 -42.20
CA ALA A 32 -23.68 5.77 -42.71
C ALA A 32 -24.33 6.64 -41.62
N LEU A 33 -24.49 6.10 -40.41
CA LEU A 33 -24.97 6.87 -39.25
C LEU A 33 -23.97 7.95 -38.83
N ALA A 34 -22.68 7.67 -38.88
CA ALA A 34 -21.63 8.65 -38.57
C ALA A 34 -21.63 9.82 -39.57
N THR A 35 -21.72 9.55 -40.88
CA THR A 35 -21.79 10.62 -41.90
C THR A 35 -23.09 11.41 -41.82
N ALA A 36 -24.21 10.74 -41.54
CA ALA A 36 -25.50 11.42 -41.33
C ALA A 36 -25.50 12.30 -40.07
N TYR A 37 -24.79 11.90 -39.01
CA TYR A 37 -24.61 12.72 -37.81
C TYR A 37 -23.76 13.96 -38.14
N GLU A 38 -22.66 13.83 -38.88
CA GLU A 38 -21.82 14.97 -39.25
C GLU A 38 -22.55 16.03 -40.07
N GLN A 39 -23.49 15.62 -40.93
CA GLN A 39 -24.34 16.51 -41.73
C GLN A 39 -25.55 17.06 -40.96
N SER A 40 -25.77 16.63 -39.72
CA SER A 40 -26.93 17.04 -38.93
C SER A 40 -26.70 18.38 -38.22
N GLU A 41 -27.79 19.09 -38.00
CA GLU A 41 -27.82 20.33 -37.21
C GLU A 41 -27.34 20.12 -35.76
N TYR A 42 -27.53 18.91 -35.21
CA TYR A 42 -27.05 18.53 -33.88
C TYR A 42 -25.53 18.48 -33.77
N ALA A 43 -24.83 18.01 -34.81
CA ALA A 43 -23.38 18.01 -34.83
C ALA A 43 -22.82 19.43 -34.87
N ILE A 44 -23.46 20.32 -35.64
CA ILE A 44 -23.11 21.75 -35.69
C ILE A 44 -23.34 22.39 -34.32
N ALA A 45 -24.53 22.22 -33.73
CA ALA A 45 -24.85 22.76 -32.41
C ALA A 45 -23.90 22.25 -31.30
N THR A 46 -23.50 20.98 -31.36
CA THR A 46 -22.54 20.39 -30.43
C THR A 46 -21.14 20.97 -30.62
N ARG A 47 -20.67 21.10 -31.87
CA ARG A 47 -19.38 21.72 -32.18
C ARG A 47 -19.34 23.17 -31.71
N THR A 48 -20.41 23.94 -31.90
CA THR A 48 -20.53 25.32 -31.41
C THR A 48 -20.45 25.39 -29.89
N LYS A 49 -21.18 24.53 -29.16
CA LYS A 49 -21.09 24.43 -27.70
C LYS A 49 -19.69 24.03 -27.22
N ILE A 50 -19.02 23.12 -27.91
CA ILE A 50 -17.64 22.74 -27.59
C ILE A 50 -16.70 23.93 -27.77
N THR A 51 -16.82 24.68 -28.88
CA THR A 51 -15.99 25.87 -29.11
C THR A 51 -16.24 26.98 -28.08
N GLU A 52 -17.48 27.14 -27.63
CA GLU A 52 -17.86 28.10 -26.57
C GLU A 52 -17.28 27.68 -25.21
N ILE A 53 -17.35 26.38 -24.87
CA ILE A 53 -16.75 25.86 -23.64
C ILE A 53 -15.22 25.99 -23.70
N LEU A 54 -14.61 25.78 -24.86
CA LEU A 54 -13.17 25.92 -25.04
C LEU A 54 -12.72 27.37 -24.94
N SER A 55 -13.44 28.33 -25.54
CA SER A 55 -13.12 29.76 -25.43
C SER A 55 -13.27 30.27 -23.98
N LYS A 56 -14.35 29.86 -23.31
CA LYS A 56 -14.57 30.15 -21.88
C LYS A 56 -13.53 29.45 -21.00
N SER A 57 -13.14 28.22 -21.34
CA SER A 57 -12.09 27.49 -20.63
C SER A 57 -10.70 28.05 -20.89
N SER A 58 -10.41 28.65 -22.05
CA SER A 58 -9.12 29.29 -22.32
C SER A 58 -8.95 30.57 -21.52
N ASP A 59 -10.01 31.38 -21.38
CA ASP A 59 -10.00 32.55 -20.49
C ASP A 59 -9.80 32.13 -19.02
N ILE A 60 -10.52 31.07 -18.58
CA ILE A 60 -10.37 30.53 -17.22
C ILE A 60 -8.99 29.88 -17.02
N ARG A 61 -8.39 29.23 -18.02
CA ARG A 61 -7.03 28.67 -17.95
C ARG A 61 -5.96 29.76 -17.93
N GLY A 62 -6.19 30.88 -18.61
CA GLY A 62 -5.34 32.07 -18.53
C GLY A 62 -5.32 32.67 -17.12
N LEU A 63 -6.49 32.76 -16.47
CA LEU A 63 -6.65 33.24 -15.09
C LEU A 63 -6.18 32.21 -14.04
N SER A 64 -6.37 30.91 -14.29
CA SER A 64 -5.94 29.82 -13.40
C SER A 64 -4.45 29.48 -13.52
N LYS A 65 -3.71 30.15 -14.42
CA LYS A 65 -2.23 30.10 -14.49
C LYS A 65 -1.56 31.08 -13.52
N GLY A 66 -2.34 31.78 -12.69
CA GLY A 66 -1.85 32.46 -11.50
C GLY A 66 -1.73 31.47 -10.35
N ASN A 67 -0.50 31.13 -9.98
CA ASN A 67 -0.13 30.53 -8.68
C ASN A 67 -1.17 29.57 -8.08
N LYS A 68 -1.31 28.36 -8.63
CA LYS A 68 -1.58 27.20 -7.77
C LYS A 68 -0.33 26.99 -6.95
N GLY A 69 -0.15 27.79 -5.91
CA GLY A 69 0.89 27.60 -4.91
C GLY A 69 0.72 26.19 -4.39
N GLN A 70 1.52 25.27 -4.91
CA GLN A 70 1.61 23.93 -4.37
C GLN A 70 2.01 24.15 -2.92
N ALA A 71 1.10 23.82 -2.00
CA ALA A 71 1.44 23.76 -0.60
C ALA A 71 2.73 22.93 -0.49
N SER A 72 3.74 23.48 0.20
CA SER A 72 5.05 22.84 0.34
C SER A 72 4.88 21.35 0.61
N PHE A 73 5.71 20.52 -0.01
CA PHE A 73 5.68 19.06 0.11
C PHE A 73 5.58 18.61 1.58
N LEU A 74 6.21 19.36 2.47
CA LEU A 74 6.17 19.19 3.93
C LEU A 74 4.81 19.53 4.56
N LEU A 75 4.14 20.59 4.12
CA LEU A 75 2.83 20.98 4.63
C LEU A 75 1.74 20.01 4.13
N GLN A 76 1.87 19.54 2.89
CA GLN A 76 1.04 18.44 2.38
C GLN A 76 1.30 17.14 3.15
N CYS A 77 2.56 16.77 3.37
CA CYS A 77 2.93 15.58 4.14
C CYS A 77 2.41 15.67 5.58
N MET A 78 2.59 16.79 6.26
CA MET A 78 2.13 17.00 7.64
C MET A 78 0.60 16.97 7.75
N THR A 79 -0.10 17.58 6.79
CA THR A 79 -1.57 17.55 6.74
C THR A 79 -2.08 16.14 6.46
N LEU A 80 -1.38 15.38 5.59
CA LEU A 80 -1.67 13.97 5.34
C LEU A 80 -1.41 13.11 6.57
N THR A 81 -0.29 13.31 7.28
CA THR A 81 0.03 12.59 8.52
C THR A 81 -0.99 12.90 9.61
N LYS A 82 -1.44 14.15 9.74
CA LYS A 82 -2.51 14.52 10.68
C LYS A 82 -3.84 13.85 10.30
N ARG A 83 -4.18 13.81 9.01
CA ARG A 83 -5.39 13.13 8.51
C ARG A 83 -5.31 11.61 8.68
N SER A 84 -4.14 11.02 8.40
CA SER A 84 -3.86 9.59 8.56
C SER A 84 -3.88 9.21 10.04
N PHE A 85 -3.31 10.02 10.93
CA PHE A 85 -3.40 9.82 12.39
C PHE A 85 -4.85 9.86 12.90
N VAL A 86 -5.67 10.80 12.39
CA VAL A 86 -7.10 10.86 12.72
C VAL A 86 -7.87 9.68 12.12
N ASN A 87 -7.50 9.22 10.92
CA ASN A 87 -8.09 8.03 10.29
C ASN A 87 -7.75 6.75 11.09
N MET A 88 -6.48 6.62 11.51
CA MET A 88 -6.01 5.54 12.39
C MET A 88 -6.71 5.56 13.75
N ALA A 89 -6.99 6.74 14.31
CA ALA A 89 -7.69 6.88 15.59
C ALA A 89 -9.21 6.61 15.47
N ARG A 90 -9.80 6.76 14.28
CA ARG A 90 -11.25 6.55 14.04
C ARG A 90 -11.64 5.12 13.70
N ASP A 91 -10.69 4.27 13.31
CA ASP A 91 -10.86 2.82 13.18
C ASP A 91 -10.19 2.06 14.34
N PRO A 92 -10.76 2.12 15.56
CA PRO A 92 -10.15 1.48 16.72
C PRO A 92 -10.07 -0.04 16.56
N GLY A 93 -11.02 -0.67 15.87
CA GLY A 93 -11.06 -2.12 15.72
C GLY A 93 -9.78 -2.70 15.11
N TYR A 94 -9.24 -2.08 14.06
CA TYR A 94 -8.05 -2.61 13.37
C TYR A 94 -6.77 -2.40 14.19
N TYR A 95 -6.54 -1.19 14.68
CA TYR A 95 -5.30 -0.85 15.40
C TYR A 95 -5.22 -1.45 16.80
N TRP A 96 -6.33 -1.47 17.55
CA TRP A 96 -6.37 -2.08 18.87
C TRP A 96 -6.28 -3.60 18.79
N PHE A 97 -6.89 -4.23 17.79
CA PHE A 97 -6.78 -5.68 17.59
C PHE A 97 -5.36 -6.07 17.18
N ARG A 98 -4.72 -5.29 16.30
CA ARG A 98 -3.29 -5.44 15.99
C ARG A 98 -2.45 -5.29 17.25
N LEU A 99 -2.69 -4.27 18.06
CA LEU A 99 -1.97 -4.08 19.33
C LEU A 99 -2.16 -5.26 20.30
N ALA A 100 -3.38 -5.77 20.43
CA ALA A 100 -3.72 -6.89 21.30
C ALA A 100 -3.02 -8.20 20.87
N ILE A 101 -3.01 -8.51 19.57
CA ILE A 101 -2.33 -9.71 19.07
C ILE A 101 -0.82 -9.62 19.32
N PHE A 102 -0.22 -8.46 19.03
CA PHE A 102 1.23 -8.28 19.18
C PHE A 102 1.66 -8.35 20.65
N THR A 103 0.86 -7.80 21.56
CA THR A 103 1.11 -7.90 23.01
C THR A 103 0.92 -9.33 23.52
N LEU A 104 -0.11 -10.04 23.06
CA LEU A 104 -0.34 -11.45 23.42
C LEU A 104 0.81 -12.35 22.93
N CYS A 105 1.30 -12.14 21.71
CA CYS A 105 2.44 -12.88 21.17
C CYS A 105 3.75 -12.53 21.89
N GLY A 106 3.96 -11.27 22.26
CA GLY A 106 5.07 -10.85 23.12
C GLY A 106 5.02 -11.52 24.49
N LEU A 107 3.83 -11.64 25.07
CA LEU A 107 3.60 -12.32 26.35
C LEU A 107 3.85 -13.83 26.25
N SER A 108 3.34 -14.50 25.20
CA SER A 108 3.62 -15.91 24.98
C SER A 108 5.12 -16.16 24.81
N LEU A 109 5.82 -15.27 24.11
CA LEU A 109 7.26 -15.38 23.98
C LEU A 109 7.99 -15.20 25.32
N GLY A 110 7.65 -14.14 26.06
CA GLY A 110 8.23 -13.90 27.37
C GLY A 110 8.01 -15.08 28.32
N SER A 111 6.89 -15.78 28.20
CA SER A 111 6.61 -16.98 29.01
C SER A 111 7.45 -18.20 28.63
N ILE A 112 7.83 -18.37 27.35
CA ILE A 112 8.71 -19.47 26.91
C ILE A 112 10.12 -19.30 27.47
N PHE A 113 10.63 -18.07 27.50
CA PHE A 113 11.99 -17.76 27.98
C PHE A 113 12.03 -17.32 29.46
N TRP A 114 11.03 -17.74 30.24
CA TRP A 114 10.91 -17.34 31.64
C TRP A 114 12.10 -17.81 32.47
N ARG A 115 12.83 -16.87 33.09
CA ARG A 115 13.98 -17.11 33.98
C ARG A 115 15.08 -18.00 33.36
N VAL A 116 15.73 -17.51 32.31
CA VAL A 116 16.96 -18.15 31.81
C VAL A 116 18.02 -18.18 32.93
N GLY A 117 18.51 -19.38 33.29
CA GLY A 117 19.51 -19.62 34.35
C GLY A 117 20.88 -18.94 34.09
N GLN A 118 21.93 -19.18 34.88
CA GLN A 118 23.23 -18.50 34.71
C GLN A 118 24.38 -19.37 34.18
N HIS A 119 24.07 -20.53 33.58
CA HIS A 119 25.08 -21.42 33.00
C HIS A 119 25.52 -20.97 31.60
N PHE A 120 26.59 -21.56 31.02
CA PHE A 120 27.02 -21.25 29.64
C PHE A 120 25.89 -21.37 28.60
N ILE A 121 24.97 -22.32 28.79
CA ILE A 121 23.77 -22.50 27.96
C ILE A 121 22.83 -21.27 28.01
N SER A 122 22.88 -20.50 29.10
CA SER A 122 22.13 -19.25 29.27
C SER A 122 22.50 -18.18 28.26
N ILE A 123 23.77 -18.11 27.88
CA ILE A 123 24.25 -17.07 26.94
C ILE A 123 23.59 -17.30 25.57
N VAL A 124 23.57 -18.56 25.11
CA VAL A 124 22.89 -18.95 23.87
C VAL A 124 21.38 -18.74 24.00
N ALA A 125 20.77 -19.11 25.13
CA ALA A 125 19.34 -18.92 25.35
C ALA A 125 18.91 -17.43 25.37
N ARG A 126 19.74 -16.54 25.91
CA ARG A 126 19.53 -15.08 25.86
C ARG A 126 19.68 -14.51 24.46
N GLY A 127 20.68 -14.99 23.70
CA GLY A 127 20.82 -14.63 22.29
C GLY A 127 19.61 -15.09 21.47
N ALA A 128 19.15 -16.32 21.72
CA ALA A 128 17.98 -16.89 21.07
C ALA A 128 16.70 -16.11 21.40
N SER A 129 16.49 -15.68 22.65
CA SER A 129 15.30 -14.90 23.02
C SER A 129 15.26 -13.53 22.32
N LEU A 130 16.42 -12.87 22.18
CA LEU A 130 16.55 -11.61 21.44
C LEU A 130 16.21 -11.78 19.95
N VAL A 131 16.84 -12.75 19.28
CA VAL A 131 16.60 -13.02 17.85
C VAL A 131 15.16 -13.47 17.62
N PHE A 132 14.60 -14.30 18.49
CA PHE A 132 13.23 -14.76 18.38
C PHE A 132 12.21 -13.64 18.63
N SER A 133 12.50 -12.70 19.53
CA SER A 133 11.66 -11.51 19.75
C SER A 133 11.61 -10.60 18.54
N ALA A 134 12.76 -10.35 17.89
CA ALA A 134 12.81 -9.60 16.65
C ALA A 134 12.08 -10.35 15.52
N GLY A 135 12.35 -11.65 15.36
CA GLY A 135 11.73 -12.49 14.34
C GLY A 135 10.20 -12.54 14.45
N LEU A 136 9.66 -12.74 15.65
CA LEU A 136 8.21 -12.72 15.86
C LEU A 136 7.61 -11.36 15.53
N LEU A 137 8.25 -10.27 15.93
CA LEU A 137 7.76 -8.92 15.64
C LEU A 137 7.74 -8.66 14.12
N THR A 138 8.75 -9.14 13.38
CA THR A 138 8.81 -9.03 11.92
C THR A 138 7.80 -9.91 11.20
N PHE A 139 7.54 -11.13 11.69
CA PHE A 139 6.50 -12.01 11.13
C PHE A 139 5.10 -11.44 11.38
N MET A 140 4.87 -10.84 12.54
CA MET A 140 3.59 -10.21 12.87
C MET A 140 3.30 -8.99 11.97
N SER A 141 4.32 -8.30 11.45
CA SER A 141 4.11 -7.24 10.46
C SER A 141 3.48 -7.75 9.15
N ILE A 142 3.67 -9.04 8.78
CA ILE A 142 2.99 -9.63 7.61
C ILE A 142 1.47 -9.66 7.79
N VAL A 143 1.00 -9.88 9.02
CA VAL A 143 -0.44 -9.88 9.35
C VAL A 143 -1.06 -8.49 9.10
N GLY A 144 -0.25 -7.42 9.17
CA GLY A 144 -0.67 -6.06 8.85
C GLY A 144 -0.83 -5.76 7.35
N PHE A 145 -0.40 -6.66 6.46
CA PHE A 145 -0.38 -6.44 5.01
C PHE A 145 -1.73 -6.04 4.37
N PRO A 146 -2.88 -6.62 4.75
CA PRO A 146 -4.15 -6.28 4.12
C PRO A 146 -4.52 -4.80 4.21
N SER A 147 -4.18 -4.14 5.33
CA SER A 147 -4.40 -2.70 5.52
C SER A 147 -3.53 -1.87 4.58
N PHE A 148 -2.25 -2.25 4.39
CA PHE A 148 -1.39 -1.58 3.42
C PHE A 148 -1.94 -1.63 1.99
N VAL A 149 -2.57 -2.75 1.62
CA VAL A 149 -3.20 -2.88 0.31
C VAL A 149 -4.43 -2.00 0.19
N GLU A 150 -5.22 -1.85 1.26
CA GLU A 150 -6.36 -0.95 1.30
C GLU A 150 -5.94 0.51 1.09
N ASP A 151 -4.92 0.96 1.83
CA ASP A 151 -4.34 2.30 1.67
C ASP A 151 -3.79 2.51 0.25
N MET A 152 -3.13 1.50 -0.33
CA MET A 152 -2.64 1.55 -1.72
C MET A 152 -3.75 1.62 -2.76
N LYS A 153 -4.93 1.02 -2.50
CA LYS A 153 -6.09 1.13 -3.40
C LYS A 153 -6.65 2.54 -3.40
N VAL A 154 -6.80 3.14 -2.22
CA VAL A 154 -7.27 4.52 -2.05
C VAL A 154 -6.29 5.48 -2.71
N PHE A 155 -4.99 5.34 -2.44
CA PHE A 155 -3.94 6.17 -3.05
C PHE A 155 -3.99 6.14 -4.59
N ARG A 156 -4.22 4.97 -5.18
CA ARG A 156 -4.32 4.84 -6.63
C ARG A 156 -5.52 5.60 -7.20
N HIS A 157 -6.65 5.58 -6.50
CA HIS A 157 -7.82 6.37 -6.87
C HIS A 157 -7.54 7.88 -6.77
N GLU A 158 -6.94 8.34 -5.67
CA GLU A 158 -6.63 9.75 -5.47
C GLU A 158 -5.55 10.27 -6.46
N ARG A 159 -4.61 9.41 -6.87
CA ARG A 159 -3.59 9.74 -7.86
C ARG A 159 -4.16 9.93 -9.26
N LEU A 160 -5.20 9.18 -9.64
CA LEU A 160 -5.91 9.39 -10.91
C LEU A 160 -6.60 10.77 -10.95
N SER A 161 -6.93 11.34 -9.79
CA SER A 161 -7.46 12.71 -9.64
C SER A 161 -6.39 13.81 -9.65
N GLY A 162 -5.10 13.47 -9.83
CA GLY A 162 -4.02 14.44 -10.07
C GLY A 162 -3.50 15.22 -8.86
N HIS A 163 -3.85 14.83 -7.63
CA HIS A 163 -3.55 15.62 -6.42
C HIS A 163 -2.26 15.22 -5.65
N TYR A 164 -1.68 14.02 -5.86
CA TYR A 164 -0.56 13.51 -5.02
C TYR A 164 0.61 12.87 -5.75
N GLY A 165 1.83 13.14 -5.25
CA GLY A 165 3.08 12.47 -5.60
C GLY A 165 3.33 11.19 -4.80
N VAL A 166 4.01 10.18 -5.39
CA VAL A 166 4.33 8.89 -4.74
C VAL A 166 5.19 9.09 -3.48
N VAL A 167 6.17 9.99 -3.54
CA VAL A 167 7.08 10.24 -2.41
C VAL A 167 6.35 10.86 -1.22
N ALA A 168 5.38 11.75 -1.45
CA ALA A 168 4.60 12.37 -0.36
C ALA A 168 3.75 11.33 0.38
N PHE A 169 3.21 10.35 -0.36
CA PHE A 169 2.45 9.26 0.24
C PHE A 169 3.34 8.34 1.08
N VAL A 170 4.47 7.88 0.54
CA VAL A 170 5.36 6.96 1.26
C VAL A 170 5.89 7.61 2.53
N VAL A 171 6.35 8.87 2.45
CA VAL A 171 6.84 9.62 3.61
C VAL A 171 5.72 9.88 4.61
N GLY A 172 4.54 10.31 4.15
CA GLY A 172 3.39 10.58 5.01
C GLY A 172 2.90 9.34 5.76
N ASN A 173 2.85 8.19 5.08
CA ASN A 173 2.46 6.91 5.67
C ASN A 173 3.52 6.41 6.66
N SER A 174 4.80 6.53 6.31
CA SER A 174 5.90 6.11 7.19
C SER A 174 5.94 6.94 8.46
N LEU A 175 5.73 8.26 8.37
CA LEU A 175 5.64 9.12 9.54
C LEU A 175 4.41 8.82 10.40
N ALA A 176 3.28 8.46 9.79
CA ALA A 176 2.06 8.12 10.53
C ALA A 176 2.20 6.79 11.29
N SER A 177 2.96 5.82 10.76
CA SER A 177 3.14 4.51 11.40
C SER A 177 4.19 4.50 12.52
N ILE A 178 5.15 5.44 12.53
CA ILE A 178 6.19 5.57 13.57
C ILE A 178 5.65 5.49 15.01
N PRO A 179 4.69 6.34 15.45
CA PRO A 179 4.23 6.32 16.85
C PRO A 179 3.57 4.99 17.23
N PHE A 180 2.88 4.36 16.28
CA PHE A 180 2.20 3.09 16.50
C PHE A 180 3.20 1.93 16.60
N LEU A 181 4.18 1.87 15.68
CA LEU A 181 5.25 0.87 15.69
C LEU A 181 6.12 1.00 16.95
N PHE A 182 6.39 2.23 17.37
CA PHE A 182 7.12 2.49 18.60
C PHE A 182 6.36 1.97 19.82
N LEU A 183 5.05 2.23 19.90
CA LEU A 183 4.21 1.77 21.01
C LEU A 183 4.10 0.24 21.06
N ILE A 184 3.98 -0.43 19.90
CA ILE A 184 4.02 -1.90 19.82
C ILE A 184 5.37 -2.44 20.31
N ALA A 185 6.48 -1.91 19.78
CA ALA A 185 7.83 -2.36 20.15
C ALA A 185 8.11 -2.13 21.63
N LEU A 186 7.61 -1.01 22.18
CA LEU A 186 7.71 -0.69 23.59
C LEU A 186 6.93 -1.72 24.42
N LEU A 187 5.65 -1.97 24.15
CA LEU A 187 4.85 -2.90 24.96
C LEU A 187 5.35 -4.35 24.85
N SER A 188 5.56 -4.86 23.64
CA SER A 188 6.02 -6.25 23.45
C SER A 188 7.47 -6.44 23.91
N GLY A 189 8.35 -5.48 23.62
CA GLY A 189 9.74 -5.50 24.06
C GLY A 189 9.87 -5.39 25.58
N THR A 190 9.04 -4.57 26.24
CA THR A 190 9.01 -4.48 27.71
C THR A 190 8.68 -5.83 28.33
N LEU A 191 7.64 -6.50 27.84
CA LEU A 191 7.23 -7.83 28.33
C LEU A 191 8.39 -8.83 28.21
N VAL A 192 8.97 -8.95 27.02
CA VAL A 192 10.07 -9.91 26.78
C VAL A 192 11.29 -9.57 27.62
N TYR A 193 11.67 -8.29 27.71
CA TYR A 193 12.86 -7.84 28.44
C TYR A 193 12.78 -8.16 29.94
N PHE A 194 11.62 -7.88 30.57
CA PHE A 194 11.41 -8.17 31.99
C PHE A 194 11.23 -9.67 32.26
N MET A 195 10.50 -10.41 31.41
CA MET A 195 10.26 -11.85 31.62
C MET A 195 11.52 -12.71 31.38
N ALA A 196 12.34 -12.34 30.40
CA ALA A 196 13.62 -13.01 30.13
C ALA A 196 14.76 -12.58 31.07
N HIS A 197 14.52 -11.60 31.95
CA HIS A 197 15.48 -11.10 32.95
C HIS A 197 16.83 -10.70 32.32
N LEU A 198 16.76 -9.82 31.32
CA LEU A 198 17.94 -9.28 30.64
C LEU A 198 18.74 -8.34 31.56
N HIS A 199 19.93 -7.94 31.11
CA HIS A 199 20.87 -7.18 31.91
C HIS A 199 20.24 -5.85 32.40
N PRO A 200 20.16 -5.62 33.73
CA PRO A 200 19.50 -4.43 34.28
C PRO A 200 20.26 -3.16 33.91
N GLY A 201 19.56 -2.20 33.31
CA GLY A 201 20.13 -0.89 33.00
C GLY A 201 19.34 -0.17 31.91
N PHE A 202 19.01 1.10 32.15
CA PHE A 202 18.19 1.89 31.24
C PHE A 202 18.80 1.99 29.83
N GLY A 203 20.13 2.11 29.72
CA GLY A 203 20.80 2.17 28.42
C GLY A 203 20.62 0.90 27.59
N HIS A 204 20.74 -0.28 28.21
CA HIS A 204 20.56 -1.57 27.53
C HIS A 204 19.10 -1.80 27.13
N TYR A 205 18.18 -1.42 28.01
CA TYR A 205 16.75 -1.46 27.73
C TYR A 205 16.38 -0.55 26.55
N ALA A 206 16.80 0.72 26.57
CA ALA A 206 16.52 1.66 25.50
C ALA A 206 17.13 1.21 24.16
N PHE A 207 18.35 0.68 24.19
CA PHE A 207 18.98 0.11 22.99
C PHE A 207 18.17 -1.06 22.43
N TYR A 208 17.73 -2.00 23.28
CA TYR A 208 16.90 -3.12 22.85
C TYR A 208 15.58 -2.69 22.20
N ILE A 209 14.85 -1.75 22.83
CA ILE A 209 13.61 -1.22 22.26
C ILE A 209 13.87 -0.48 20.95
N LEU A 210 14.95 0.32 20.86
CA LEU A 210 15.32 1.03 19.64
C LEU A 210 15.67 0.05 18.51
N THR A 211 16.38 -1.04 18.81
CA THR A 211 16.70 -2.08 17.84
C THR A 211 15.45 -2.77 17.31
N LEU A 212 14.50 -3.14 18.20
CA LEU A 212 13.21 -3.72 17.79
C LEU A 212 12.40 -2.75 16.94
N PHE A 213 12.38 -1.47 17.32
CA PHE A 213 11.70 -0.42 16.57
C PHE A 213 12.31 -0.22 15.18
N ALA A 214 13.64 -0.14 15.08
CA ALA A 214 14.36 -0.01 13.82
C ALA A 214 14.11 -1.21 12.90
N ALA A 215 14.19 -2.44 13.42
CA ALA A 215 13.89 -3.65 12.67
C ALA A 215 12.43 -3.64 12.15
N SER A 216 11.49 -3.20 12.97
CA SER A 216 10.07 -3.09 12.59
C SER A 216 9.85 -2.05 11.48
N LEU A 217 10.51 -0.90 11.57
CA LEU A 217 10.48 0.12 10.51
C LEU A 217 11.05 -0.39 9.18
N CYS A 218 12.17 -1.12 9.23
CA CYS A 218 12.76 -1.73 8.05
C CYS A 218 11.79 -2.72 7.38
N VAL A 219 11.14 -3.58 8.16
CA VAL A 219 10.16 -4.54 7.62
C VAL A 219 8.91 -3.86 7.08
N GLU A 220 8.39 -2.83 7.76
CA GLU A 220 7.25 -2.07 7.26
C GLU A 220 7.58 -1.38 5.92
N GLY A 221 8.79 -0.81 5.80
CA GLY A 221 9.28 -0.22 4.56
C GLY A 221 9.46 -1.24 3.43
N LEU A 222 10.05 -2.40 3.72
CA LEU A 222 10.15 -3.51 2.77
C LEU A 222 8.78 -3.97 2.29
N MET A 223 7.82 -4.09 3.22
CA MET A 223 6.48 -4.55 2.91
C MET A 223 5.71 -3.54 2.04
N MET A 224 5.90 -2.25 2.31
CA MET A 224 5.37 -1.18 1.45
C MET A 224 5.99 -1.22 0.04
N ALA A 225 7.30 -1.48 -0.08
CA ALA A 225 7.95 -1.66 -1.38
C ALA A 225 7.38 -2.87 -2.14
N ILE A 226 7.19 -4.01 -1.47
CA ILE A 226 6.54 -5.20 -2.04
C ILE A 226 5.12 -4.88 -2.49
N CYS A 227 4.34 -4.15 -1.67
CA CYS A 227 2.98 -3.76 -2.03
C CYS A 227 2.92 -2.86 -3.27
N SER A 228 3.93 -2.01 -3.48
CA SER A 228 4.06 -1.19 -4.69
C SER A 228 4.36 -2.03 -5.94
N VAL A 229 5.16 -3.09 -5.82
CA VAL A 229 5.60 -3.93 -6.94
C VAL A 229 4.54 -4.98 -7.30
N VAL A 230 3.98 -5.66 -6.30
CA VAL A 230 3.12 -6.85 -6.49
C VAL A 230 1.71 -6.49 -6.97
N GLY A 231 1.34 -5.20 -6.97
CA GLY A 231 0.11 -4.75 -7.59
C GLY A 231 -1.15 -5.39 -6.99
N ARG A 232 -2.21 -5.50 -7.80
CA ARG A 232 -3.62 -5.71 -7.39
C ARG A 232 -3.90 -6.97 -6.53
N ASN A 233 -2.93 -7.88 -6.40
CA ASN A 233 -3.08 -9.18 -5.76
C ASN A 233 -2.44 -9.21 -4.36
N TYR A 234 -3.24 -8.96 -3.31
CA TYR A 234 -2.74 -8.93 -1.93
C TYR A 234 -2.17 -10.27 -1.46
N LEU A 235 -2.76 -11.40 -1.90
CA LEU A 235 -2.29 -12.74 -1.55
C LEU A 235 -0.86 -12.99 -2.02
N LEU A 236 -0.51 -12.56 -3.24
CA LEU A 236 0.85 -12.65 -3.75
C LEU A 236 1.82 -11.80 -2.92
N GLY A 237 1.38 -10.62 -2.45
CA GLY A 237 2.21 -9.76 -1.60
C GLY A 237 2.53 -10.40 -0.25
N ILE A 238 1.54 -11.07 0.37
CA ILE A 238 1.73 -11.83 1.61
C ILE A 238 2.71 -13.00 1.40
N ILE A 239 2.55 -13.76 0.31
CA ILE A 239 3.43 -14.91 -0.02
C ILE A 239 4.86 -14.44 -0.28
N VAL A 240 5.04 -13.36 -1.04
CA VAL A 240 6.36 -12.78 -1.32
C VAL A 240 6.99 -12.22 -0.04
N GLY A 241 6.23 -11.50 0.79
CA GLY A 241 6.74 -10.98 2.07
C GLY A 241 7.19 -12.10 3.02
N ALA A 242 6.38 -13.15 3.15
CA ALA A 242 6.73 -14.32 3.97
C ALA A 242 7.95 -15.06 3.42
N SER A 243 8.01 -15.29 2.11
CA SER A 243 9.16 -15.97 1.50
C SER A 243 10.46 -15.16 1.63
N VAL A 244 10.40 -13.84 1.50
CA VAL A 244 11.58 -12.97 1.72
C VAL A 244 12.07 -13.07 3.17
N GLN A 245 11.17 -12.97 4.16
CA GLN A 245 11.55 -13.07 5.58
C GLN A 245 12.10 -14.46 5.95
N VAL A 246 11.48 -15.53 5.45
CA VAL A 246 11.95 -16.91 5.70
C VAL A 246 13.32 -17.14 5.06
N ARG A 247 13.51 -16.67 3.82
CA ARG A 247 14.77 -16.85 3.11
C ARG A 247 15.92 -16.06 3.73
N ASP A 248 15.64 -14.87 4.26
CA ASP A 248 16.60 -14.08 5.04
C ASP A 248 17.00 -14.80 6.34
N HIS A 249 16.01 -15.35 7.05
CA HIS A 249 16.24 -16.14 8.26
C HIS A 249 17.08 -17.41 7.99
N ASP A 250 16.81 -18.14 6.92
CA ASP A 250 17.61 -19.32 6.54
C ASP A 250 19.01 -18.94 6.05
N HIS A 251 19.17 -17.82 5.37
CA HIS A 251 20.49 -17.35 4.95
C HIS A 251 21.37 -17.01 6.16
N HIS A 252 20.82 -16.29 7.14
CA HIS A 252 21.49 -15.98 8.40
C HIS A 252 21.84 -17.23 9.21
N ARG A 253 20.94 -18.24 9.25
CA ARG A 253 21.21 -19.50 9.95
C ARG A 253 22.37 -20.25 9.32
N ASN A 254 22.41 -20.34 7.98
CA ASN A 254 23.51 -20.97 7.24
C ASN A 254 24.84 -20.22 7.42
N TYR A 255 24.83 -18.88 7.45
CA TYR A 255 26.04 -18.09 7.72
C TYR A 255 26.61 -18.31 9.12
N CYS A 256 25.76 -18.35 10.15
CA CYS A 256 26.22 -18.61 11.51
C CYS A 256 26.80 -20.02 11.67
N GLN A 257 26.26 -21.00 10.94
CA GLN A 257 26.71 -22.40 11.02
C GLN A 257 27.99 -22.66 10.21
N HIS A 258 28.28 -21.85 9.20
CA HIS A 258 29.53 -21.90 8.41
C HIS A 258 30.59 -20.88 8.87
N SER A 259 30.36 -20.15 9.96
CA SER A 259 31.34 -19.23 10.52
C SER A 259 32.50 -20.01 11.17
N PRO A 260 33.77 -19.77 10.80
CA PRO A 260 34.93 -20.54 11.27
C PRO A 260 35.27 -20.38 12.77
N LEU A 261 34.44 -19.66 13.53
CA LEU A 261 34.58 -19.45 14.98
C LEU A 261 33.92 -20.55 15.83
N PHE A 262 33.22 -21.51 15.23
CA PHE A 262 32.59 -22.66 15.91
C PHE A 262 33.13 -24.02 15.44
N SER A 263 34.23 -24.01 14.67
CA SER A 263 34.92 -25.21 14.17
C SER A 263 36.24 -25.43 14.90
N GLU A 264 36.23 -25.49 16.23
CA GLU A 264 37.20 -26.23 17.07
C GLU A 264 36.54 -26.62 18.40
#